data_AF-A0A091HWN5-F1
#
_entry.id   AF-A0A091HWN5-F1
#
_cell.length_a   1.000
_cell.length_b   1.000
_cell.length_c   1.000
_cell.angle_alpha   90.00
_cell.angle_beta   90.00
_cell.angle_gamma   90.00
#
_symmetry.space_group_name_H-M   'P 1'
#
loop_
_entity.id
_entity.type
_entity.pdbx_description
1 polymer ?
#
loop_
_entity_poly.entity_id
_entity_poly.type
_entity_poly.pdbx_seq_one_letter_code
_entity_poly.pdbx_strand_id
1 'polypeptide(L)'
;SVTIAAFGTERDGGFSADPPAPTLFRTYLARSALVSHLDRSPPAGPVPALTEYRARIFGNVPLVVHDCPGWDMFDSDWYTSCRLLGGADVVVIKYSVNDKASFQGLRDSYLPMVQQALTHCSIPVIISALGARKNAVPCTCPLCTSDRRGCVTTSEGVQLAKELGGTYLELQTLNDFYVQKCFGGVLEYFMIQSLNQKSSEKMKKRKKIQKCPGVQPPQLEQPGKMPILLPEPSRFAADLRGLLLGGCPCSDVAFLPEDLSMVVPAHRVILCSASPLFTLLFGVRSPQDPTEEAMVRAAGRLFMVQPGDAIPGDHRQLPSTRVVVKDPIFCSCLTDILHFIYSGAFQWEQLEEDIKEKLKDLEKAEHVLEKVKCILNTPGKLSTAKDCRSHQRKRVCNTPLRLFFNTPVLADVIFKVQGATVPAHRAVLVARCEVMAAMFNGNYLEANSVLVPVYGVSKDTFLSFLEYLYTDSCCPASILQAMSLLICAEMYQVVRLQHVCELYIITQLQRMPTRELASTSLSIVSLLKKAKFHNSDCLSTWLLHFIATNYLIFSQKPEFQDLSGEDRAVVERHRWPPKINL
;
A
#
# COMPACT_ATOMS: atom_id res chain seq x y z
N SER A 1 12.12 -29.00 -19.28
CA SER A 1 13.49 -28.53 -19.58
C SER A 1 13.43 -27.05 -19.86
N VAL A 2 14.52 -26.37 -19.55
CA VAL A 2 14.76 -24.98 -19.89
C VAL A 2 15.96 -24.93 -20.83
N THR A 3 15.84 -24.18 -21.92
CA THR A 3 16.92 -23.94 -22.89
C THR A 3 17.28 -22.46 -22.87
N ILE A 4 18.54 -22.13 -22.67
CA ILE A 4 19.04 -20.75 -22.71
C ILE A 4 19.97 -20.62 -23.92
N ALA A 5 19.78 -19.57 -24.72
CA ALA A 5 20.71 -19.20 -25.77
C ALA A 5 21.42 -17.90 -25.37
N ALA A 6 22.74 -17.93 -25.28
CA ALA A 6 23.57 -16.81 -24.87
C ALA A 6 24.52 -16.38 -25.99
N PHE A 7 24.58 -15.08 -26.26
CA PHE A 7 25.33 -14.51 -27.39
C PHE A 7 26.14 -13.30 -26.97
N GLY A 8 27.39 -13.26 -27.43
CA GLY A 8 28.22 -12.06 -27.40
C GLY A 8 29.52 -12.23 -26.60
N THR A 9 30.29 -11.16 -26.52
CA THR A 9 31.67 -11.17 -26.03
C THR A 9 31.74 -10.74 -24.56
N GLU A 10 32.46 -11.49 -23.74
CA GLU A 10 32.65 -11.17 -22.31
C GLU A 10 34.02 -10.53 -22.01
N ARG A 11 34.90 -10.44 -23.01
CA ARG A 11 36.30 -10.03 -22.85
C ARG A 11 36.59 -8.76 -23.62
N ASP A 12 37.43 -7.93 -23.03
CA ASP A 12 38.09 -6.82 -23.72
C ASP A 12 39.00 -7.44 -24.78
N GLY A 13 38.94 -7.02 -26.05
CA GLY A 13 39.64 -7.62 -27.19
C GLY A 13 41.18 -7.61 -27.17
N GLY A 14 41.83 -7.55 -26.01
CA GLY A 14 43.27 -7.67 -25.84
C GLY A 14 43.70 -9.10 -25.47
N PHE A 15 44.60 -9.68 -26.26
CA PHE A 15 45.34 -10.87 -25.88
C PHE A 15 46.18 -10.60 -24.62
N SER A 16 45.68 -10.96 -23.44
CA SER A 16 46.47 -10.96 -22.21
C SER A 16 46.71 -12.41 -21.76
N ALA A 17 47.96 -12.73 -21.45
CA ALA A 17 48.46 -14.06 -21.11
C ALA A 17 48.13 -14.51 -19.67
N ASP A 18 46.95 -14.16 -19.16
CA ASP A 18 46.45 -14.58 -17.85
C ASP A 18 45.50 -15.78 -17.96
N PRO A 19 45.38 -16.62 -16.90
CA PRO A 19 44.49 -17.79 -16.91
C PRO A 19 43.05 -17.36 -17.26
N PRO A 20 42.28 -18.19 -17.97
CA PRO A 20 40.99 -17.79 -18.50
C PRO A 20 40.04 -17.39 -17.35
N ALA A 21 39.73 -16.09 -17.27
CA ALA A 21 38.72 -15.56 -16.37
C ALA A 21 37.40 -16.36 -16.53
N PRO A 22 36.69 -16.64 -15.43
CA PRO A 22 35.47 -17.44 -15.47
C PRO A 22 34.40 -16.69 -16.28
N THR A 23 33.71 -17.41 -17.16
CA THR A 23 32.62 -16.84 -17.97
C THR A 23 31.36 -16.63 -17.13
N LEU A 24 30.44 -15.77 -17.57
CA LEU A 24 29.22 -15.43 -16.82
C LEU A 24 28.45 -16.70 -16.40
N PHE A 25 28.22 -17.61 -17.35
CA PHE A 25 27.50 -18.86 -17.09
C PHE A 25 28.32 -19.88 -16.30
N ARG A 26 29.65 -19.88 -16.42
CA ARG A 26 30.49 -20.74 -15.58
C ARG A 26 30.43 -20.31 -14.12
N THR A 27 30.51 -19.00 -13.85
CA THR A 27 30.38 -18.45 -12.49
C THR A 27 28.98 -18.71 -11.91
N TYR A 28 27.94 -18.54 -12.74
CA TYR A 28 26.57 -18.81 -12.32
C TYR A 28 26.34 -20.31 -12.02
N LEU A 29 26.66 -21.21 -12.95
CA LEU A 29 26.35 -22.63 -12.84
C LEU A 29 27.20 -23.38 -11.80
N ALA A 30 28.47 -22.99 -11.62
CA ALA A 30 29.37 -23.71 -10.72
C ALA A 30 29.06 -23.48 -9.23
N ARG A 31 28.37 -22.39 -8.88
CA ARG A 31 28.13 -21.99 -7.48
C ARG A 31 26.66 -21.70 -7.15
N SER A 32 25.74 -21.92 -8.10
CA SER A 32 24.31 -21.81 -7.83
C SER A 32 23.82 -23.01 -7.02
N ALA A 33 23.22 -22.75 -5.85
CA ALA A 33 22.63 -23.78 -5.00
C ALA A 33 21.45 -24.53 -5.66
N LEU A 34 20.93 -24.00 -6.77
CA LEU A 34 19.86 -24.63 -7.54
C LEU A 34 20.37 -25.67 -8.52
N VAL A 35 21.68 -25.67 -8.84
CA VAL A 35 22.31 -26.57 -9.81
C VAL A 35 22.91 -27.78 -9.11
N SER A 36 22.47 -28.98 -9.47
CA SER A 36 22.94 -30.22 -8.80
C SER A 36 24.02 -31.00 -9.55
N HIS A 37 24.16 -30.81 -10.87
CA HIS A 37 25.16 -31.47 -11.71
C HIS A 37 25.52 -30.53 -12.86
N LEU A 38 26.78 -30.49 -13.28
CA LEU A 38 27.25 -29.68 -14.41
C LEU A 38 28.10 -30.54 -15.34
N ASP A 39 27.61 -30.77 -16.55
CA ASP A 39 28.38 -31.39 -17.63
C ASP A 39 28.72 -30.37 -18.70
N ARG A 40 29.97 -30.40 -19.17
CA ARG A 40 30.42 -29.68 -20.36
C ARG A 40 30.62 -30.68 -21.48
N SER A 41 29.83 -30.55 -22.53
CA SER A 41 29.93 -31.39 -23.73
C SER A 41 30.32 -30.54 -24.94
N PRO A 42 31.18 -31.03 -25.84
CA PRO A 42 31.29 -30.45 -27.18
C PRO A 42 29.93 -30.60 -27.90
N PRO A 43 29.55 -29.64 -28.74
CA PRO A 43 28.25 -29.67 -29.40
C PRO A 43 28.09 -30.94 -30.25
N ALA A 44 26.87 -31.49 -30.27
CA ALA A 44 26.51 -32.57 -31.19
C ALA A 44 26.30 -31.97 -32.60
N GLY A 45 27.40 -31.59 -33.27
CA GLY A 45 27.38 -30.97 -34.60
C GLY A 45 28.70 -30.27 -34.96
N PRO A 46 28.90 -29.85 -36.22
CA PRO A 46 30.18 -29.35 -36.73
C PRO A 46 30.50 -27.89 -36.35
N VAL A 47 29.90 -27.32 -35.30
CA VAL A 47 29.99 -25.88 -35.00
C VAL A 47 31.13 -25.60 -34.01
N PRO A 48 32.26 -24.96 -34.42
CA PRO A 48 33.50 -24.97 -33.63
C PRO A 48 33.54 -24.04 -32.40
N ALA A 49 32.58 -23.11 -32.24
CA ALA A 49 32.65 -22.03 -31.24
C ALA A 49 31.59 -22.11 -30.12
N LEU A 50 30.69 -23.09 -30.14
CA LEU A 50 29.58 -23.21 -29.19
C LEU A 50 29.98 -24.00 -27.94
N THR A 51 29.78 -23.43 -26.74
CA THR A 51 29.91 -24.20 -25.49
C THR A 51 28.53 -24.57 -24.96
N GLU A 52 28.27 -25.87 -24.76
CA GLU A 52 27.03 -26.35 -24.17
C GLU A 52 27.24 -26.72 -22.69
N TYR A 53 26.47 -26.09 -21.81
CA TYR A 53 26.40 -26.45 -20.40
C TYR A 53 25.10 -27.20 -20.12
N ARG A 54 25.21 -28.39 -19.51
CA ARG A 54 24.06 -29.16 -19.07
C ARG A 54 24.00 -29.21 -17.57
N ALA A 55 22.85 -28.86 -17.02
CA ALA A 55 22.63 -28.83 -15.59
C ALA A 55 21.24 -29.34 -15.20
N ARG A 56 21.05 -29.65 -13.91
CA ARG A 56 19.72 -29.86 -13.33
C ARG A 56 19.43 -28.74 -12.35
N ILE A 57 18.33 -28.03 -12.58
CA ILE A 57 17.87 -26.92 -11.75
C ILE A 57 16.56 -27.28 -11.03
N PHE A 58 16.27 -26.59 -9.91
CA PHE A 58 15.02 -26.74 -9.16
C PHE A 58 14.68 -28.21 -8.85
N GLY A 59 15.66 -28.98 -8.35
CA GLY A 59 15.55 -30.41 -8.12
C GLY A 59 16.01 -31.22 -9.33
N ASN A 60 15.10 -31.50 -10.28
CA ASN A 60 15.36 -32.42 -11.41
C ASN A 60 15.01 -31.84 -12.79
N VAL A 61 14.88 -30.52 -12.94
CA VAL A 61 14.54 -29.91 -14.24
C VAL A 61 15.81 -29.80 -15.11
N PRO A 62 15.86 -30.40 -16.31
CA PRO A 62 17.02 -30.25 -17.19
C PRO A 62 17.16 -28.81 -17.69
N LEU A 63 18.35 -28.23 -17.52
CA LEU A 63 18.79 -26.95 -18.05
C LEU A 63 19.86 -27.21 -19.11
N VAL A 64 19.70 -26.61 -20.29
CA VAL A 64 20.71 -26.58 -21.34
C VAL A 64 21.02 -25.12 -21.67
N VAL A 65 22.28 -24.74 -21.58
CA VAL A 65 22.76 -23.41 -21.96
C VAL A 65 23.66 -23.54 -23.17
N HIS A 66 23.26 -22.91 -24.27
CA HIS A 66 24.05 -22.75 -25.48
C HIS A 66 24.77 -21.41 -25.42
N ASP A 67 26.07 -21.42 -25.11
CA ASP A 67 26.88 -20.23 -24.90
C ASP A 67 27.79 -19.96 -26.11
N CYS A 68 27.48 -18.89 -26.86
CA CYS A 68 28.22 -18.43 -28.02
C CYS A 68 29.07 -17.19 -27.63
N PRO A 69 30.41 -17.30 -27.60
CA PRO A 69 31.32 -16.24 -27.16
C PRO A 69 31.51 -15.11 -28.19
N GLY A 70 30.82 -15.16 -29.33
CA GLY A 70 30.88 -14.19 -30.42
C GLY A 70 29.61 -14.19 -31.27
N TRP A 71 29.60 -13.33 -32.29
CA TRP A 71 28.49 -13.17 -33.25
C TRP A 71 28.73 -13.85 -34.60
N ASP A 72 29.91 -14.44 -34.77
CA ASP A 72 30.36 -15.20 -35.95
C ASP A 72 29.40 -16.29 -36.41
N MET A 73 28.62 -16.85 -35.48
CA MET A 73 27.59 -17.83 -35.79
C MET A 73 26.42 -17.25 -36.61
N PHE A 74 26.09 -15.97 -36.44
CA PHE A 74 25.07 -15.30 -37.26
C PHE A 74 25.56 -15.10 -38.70
N ASP A 75 26.86 -14.88 -38.87
CA ASP A 75 27.48 -14.69 -40.18
C ASP A 75 27.70 -16.02 -40.90
N SER A 76 28.05 -17.08 -40.16
CA SER A 76 28.43 -18.39 -40.71
C SER A 76 27.24 -19.33 -40.92
N ASP A 77 26.26 -19.31 -40.01
CA ASP A 77 25.09 -20.20 -40.04
C ASP A 77 23.86 -19.55 -39.38
N TRP A 78 23.24 -18.64 -40.15
CA TRP A 78 22.00 -17.97 -39.78
C TRP A 78 20.86 -18.92 -39.41
N TYR A 79 20.78 -20.08 -40.07
CA TYR A 79 19.70 -21.03 -39.85
C TYR A 79 19.83 -21.73 -38.49
N THR A 80 21.05 -22.11 -38.10
CA THR A 80 21.34 -22.62 -36.76
C THR A 80 21.12 -21.55 -35.69
N SER A 81 21.47 -20.29 -35.98
CA SER A 81 21.20 -19.15 -35.08
C SER A 81 19.70 -18.92 -34.84
N CYS A 82 18.90 -18.92 -35.91
CA CYS A 82 17.44 -18.87 -35.82
C CYS A 82 16.86 -20.06 -35.07
N ARG A 83 17.40 -21.26 -35.27
CA ARG A 83 16.95 -22.48 -34.57
C ARG A 83 17.24 -22.39 -33.07
N LEU A 84 18.41 -21.90 -32.69
CA LEU A 84 18.80 -21.72 -31.29
C LEU A 84 17.94 -20.66 -30.61
N LEU A 85 17.70 -19.52 -31.27
CA LEU A 85 16.81 -18.48 -30.77
C LEU A 85 15.35 -18.97 -30.68
N GLY A 86 14.83 -19.63 -31.71
CA GLY A 86 13.46 -20.16 -31.72
C GLY A 86 13.23 -21.33 -30.75
N GLY A 87 14.30 -22.04 -30.36
CA GLY A 87 14.26 -23.11 -29.36
C GLY A 87 14.56 -22.65 -27.93
N ALA A 88 14.91 -21.37 -27.74
CA ALA A 88 15.28 -20.82 -26.43
C ALA A 88 14.05 -20.41 -25.62
N ASP A 89 14.16 -20.62 -24.30
CA ASP A 89 13.20 -20.14 -23.31
C ASP A 89 13.61 -18.80 -22.71
N VAL A 90 14.90 -18.48 -22.77
CA VAL A 90 15.50 -17.22 -22.35
C VAL A 90 16.67 -16.93 -23.28
N VAL A 91 16.78 -15.69 -23.76
CA VAL A 91 17.92 -15.23 -24.55
C VAL A 91 18.76 -14.28 -23.69
N VAL A 92 20.07 -14.51 -23.66
CA VAL A 92 21.01 -13.65 -22.93
C VAL A 92 21.99 -13.03 -23.91
N ILE A 93 22.01 -11.70 -23.98
CA ILE A 93 22.97 -10.94 -24.78
C ILE A 93 24.01 -10.36 -23.84
N LYS A 94 25.28 -10.65 -24.08
CA LYS A 94 26.40 -10.23 -23.23
C LYS A 94 27.39 -9.39 -24.02
N TYR A 95 27.89 -8.33 -23.42
CA TYR A 95 28.92 -7.48 -24.03
C TYR A 95 29.85 -6.91 -22.96
N SER A 96 31.11 -6.66 -23.31
CA SER A 96 32.05 -5.93 -22.43
C SER A 96 31.75 -4.42 -22.45
N VAL A 97 31.68 -3.80 -21.27
CA VAL A 97 31.52 -2.33 -21.16
C VAL A 97 32.71 -1.56 -21.72
N ASN A 98 33.87 -2.19 -21.88
CA ASN A 98 35.09 -1.56 -22.40
C ASN A 98 35.30 -1.81 -23.91
N ASP A 99 34.47 -2.63 -24.55
CA ASP A 99 34.56 -2.93 -25.98
C ASP A 99 33.44 -2.22 -26.76
N LYS A 100 33.61 -0.91 -26.93
CA LYS A 100 32.63 -0.08 -27.65
C LYS A 100 32.49 -0.46 -29.12
N ALA A 101 33.56 -0.94 -29.76
CA ALA A 101 33.53 -1.36 -31.15
C ALA A 101 32.66 -2.61 -31.36
N SER A 102 32.83 -3.62 -30.49
CA SER A 102 31.96 -4.82 -30.50
C SER A 102 30.50 -4.48 -30.18
N PHE A 103 30.25 -3.55 -29.25
CA PHE A 103 28.89 -3.09 -28.95
C PHE A 103 28.23 -2.34 -30.12
N GLN A 104 28.99 -1.53 -30.87
CA GLN A 104 28.47 -0.89 -32.08
C GLN A 104 28.18 -1.91 -33.18
N GLY A 105 29.07 -2.89 -33.39
CA GLY A 105 28.82 -3.99 -34.33
C GLY A 105 27.57 -4.81 -33.96
N LEU A 106 27.36 -5.09 -32.67
CA LEU A 106 26.12 -5.66 -32.14
C LEU A 106 24.89 -4.83 -32.55
N ARG A 107 24.94 -3.53 -32.29
CA ARG A 107 23.80 -2.63 -32.54
C ARG A 107 23.50 -2.46 -34.03
N ASP A 108 24.53 -2.35 -34.86
CA ASP A 108 24.35 -1.97 -36.26
C ASP A 108 24.07 -3.20 -37.15
N SER A 109 24.76 -4.32 -36.89
CA SER A 109 24.67 -5.52 -37.74
C SER A 109 23.74 -6.59 -37.18
N TYR A 110 23.83 -6.90 -35.88
CA TYR A 110 23.19 -8.10 -35.32
C TYR A 110 21.85 -7.81 -34.64
N LEU A 111 21.62 -6.60 -34.13
CA LEU A 111 20.37 -6.21 -33.50
C LEU A 111 19.15 -6.39 -34.43
N PRO A 112 19.17 -5.96 -35.71
CA PRO A 112 18.05 -6.19 -36.62
C PRO A 112 17.80 -7.69 -36.85
N MET A 113 18.87 -8.49 -36.93
CA MET A 113 18.78 -9.95 -37.09
C MET A 113 18.15 -10.61 -35.87
N VAL A 114 18.57 -10.23 -34.66
CA VAL A 114 17.97 -10.74 -33.41
C VAL A 114 16.51 -10.33 -33.30
N GLN A 115 16.16 -9.07 -33.61
CA GLN A 115 14.77 -8.61 -33.64
C GLN A 115 13.92 -9.40 -34.63
N GLN A 116 14.45 -9.66 -35.84
CA GLN A 116 13.76 -10.46 -36.85
C GLN A 116 13.51 -11.89 -36.37
N ALA A 117 14.49 -12.53 -35.73
CA ALA A 117 14.34 -13.88 -35.18
C ALA A 117 13.34 -13.92 -34.01
N LEU A 118 13.28 -12.87 -33.20
CA LEU A 118 12.38 -12.75 -32.05
C LEU A 118 10.97 -12.22 -32.40
N THR A 119 10.75 -11.73 -33.62
CA THR A 119 9.46 -11.10 -34.01
C THR A 119 8.27 -12.05 -33.86
N HIS A 120 8.50 -13.35 -33.99
CA HIS A 120 7.46 -14.39 -33.90
C HIS A 120 7.41 -15.10 -32.55
N CYS A 121 8.27 -14.76 -31.59
CA CYS A 121 8.39 -15.46 -30.32
C CYS A 121 8.50 -14.47 -29.14
N SER A 122 7.59 -14.54 -28.17
CA SER A 122 7.66 -13.73 -26.93
C SER A 122 8.67 -14.31 -25.93
N ILE A 123 9.94 -14.40 -26.33
CA ILE A 123 11.02 -14.95 -25.51
C ILE A 123 11.65 -13.82 -24.69
N PRO A 124 11.81 -13.97 -23.36
CA PRO A 124 12.47 -12.95 -22.54
C PRO A 124 13.95 -12.79 -22.93
N VAL A 125 14.37 -11.53 -23.06
CA VAL A 125 15.75 -11.16 -23.38
C VAL A 125 16.40 -10.49 -22.17
N ILE A 126 17.59 -10.93 -21.78
CA ILE A 126 18.42 -10.33 -20.72
C ILE A 126 19.67 -9.75 -21.38
N ILE A 127 19.95 -8.48 -21.14
CA ILE A 127 21.16 -7.81 -21.65
C ILE A 127 22.10 -7.58 -20.48
N SER A 128 23.24 -8.26 -20.51
CA SER A 128 24.25 -8.27 -19.45
C SER A 128 25.49 -7.49 -19.90
N ALA A 129 25.68 -6.30 -19.33
CA ALA A 129 26.87 -5.49 -19.51
C ALA A 129 27.95 -5.93 -18.50
N LEU A 130 29.10 -6.38 -18.99
CA LEU A 130 30.13 -7.02 -18.18
C LEU A 130 31.39 -6.15 -18.06
N GLY A 131 31.91 -6.02 -16.83
CA GLY A 131 33.18 -5.37 -16.53
C GLY A 131 33.07 -3.99 -15.91
N ALA A 132 34.21 -3.48 -15.42
CA ALA A 132 34.34 -2.12 -14.90
C ALA A 132 34.87 -1.20 -16.01
N ARG A 133 34.26 -0.01 -16.16
CA ARG A 133 34.63 0.98 -17.17
C ARG A 133 36.01 1.54 -16.88
N LYS A 134 37.00 1.18 -17.69
CA LYS A 134 38.38 1.68 -17.60
C LYS A 134 38.37 3.12 -18.14
N ASN A 135 38.76 4.09 -17.29
CA ASN A 135 38.79 5.56 -17.55
C ASN A 135 37.48 6.34 -17.32
N ALA A 136 36.61 5.89 -16.40
CA ALA A 136 35.42 6.63 -16.00
C ALA A 136 35.70 7.75 -14.96
N VAL A 137 36.51 8.76 -15.29
CA VAL A 137 36.43 10.05 -14.56
C VAL A 137 35.51 10.95 -15.39
N PRO A 138 34.24 11.14 -15.00
CA PRO A 138 33.35 12.00 -15.76
C PRO A 138 33.70 13.46 -15.46
N CYS A 139 33.88 14.24 -16.52
CA CYS A 139 33.81 15.69 -16.40
C CYS A 139 32.40 16.08 -15.89
N THR A 140 32.32 16.97 -14.90
CA THR A 140 31.07 17.42 -14.27
C THR A 140 30.35 18.52 -15.05
N CYS A 141 30.84 18.88 -16.25
CA CYS A 141 30.24 19.91 -17.06
C CYS A 141 29.12 19.35 -17.96
N PRO A 142 27.88 19.90 -17.90
CA PRO A 142 26.72 19.38 -18.62
C PRO A 142 26.80 19.55 -20.16
N LEU A 143 27.89 20.09 -20.69
CA LEU A 143 28.09 20.39 -22.11
C LEU A 143 29.37 19.75 -22.70
N CYS A 144 30.12 18.98 -21.92
CA CYS A 144 31.35 18.35 -22.44
C CYS A 144 31.04 16.99 -23.09
N THR A 145 31.32 16.90 -24.38
CA THR A 145 31.29 15.66 -25.17
C THR A 145 32.62 14.90 -25.14
N SER A 146 33.62 15.40 -24.40
CA SER A 146 34.96 14.83 -24.30
C SER A 146 35.09 13.88 -23.09
N ASP A 147 34.60 12.64 -23.25
CA ASP A 147 35.33 11.39 -22.95
C ASP A 147 34.54 10.11 -23.31
N ARG A 148 33.70 10.16 -24.35
CA ARG A 148 32.83 9.03 -24.77
C ARG A 148 33.50 7.95 -25.64
N ARG A 149 34.82 7.95 -25.81
CA ARG A 149 35.46 7.22 -26.93
C ARG A 149 35.88 5.77 -26.67
N GLY A 150 35.93 5.29 -25.42
CA GLY A 150 36.39 3.92 -25.12
C GLY A 150 35.31 2.95 -24.63
N CYS A 151 34.40 3.41 -23.77
CA CYS A 151 33.46 2.53 -23.06
C CYS A 151 32.01 2.72 -23.52
N VAL A 152 31.20 1.67 -23.36
CA VAL A 152 29.74 1.70 -23.50
C VAL A 152 29.13 2.30 -22.24
N THR A 153 28.38 3.38 -22.39
CA THR A 153 27.67 4.05 -21.31
C THR A 153 26.44 3.24 -20.86
N THR A 154 26.03 3.41 -19.61
CA THR A 154 24.78 2.81 -19.09
C THR A 154 23.57 3.22 -19.94
N SER A 155 23.53 4.47 -20.40
CA SER A 155 22.47 4.95 -21.29
C SER A 155 22.42 4.22 -22.63
N GLU A 156 23.57 3.91 -23.24
CA GLU A 156 23.63 3.13 -24.48
C GLU A 156 23.12 1.68 -24.25
N GLY A 157 23.50 1.05 -23.14
CA GLY A 157 23.04 -0.30 -22.81
C GLY A 157 21.54 -0.39 -22.49
N VAL A 158 21.01 0.58 -21.72
CA VAL A 158 19.57 0.68 -21.43
C VAL A 158 18.76 0.92 -22.70
N GLN A 159 19.30 1.70 -23.63
CA GLN A 159 18.64 1.94 -24.92
C GLN A 159 18.55 0.66 -25.75
N LEU A 160 19.62 -0.12 -25.83
CA LEU A 160 19.61 -1.44 -26.47
C LEU A 160 18.55 -2.36 -25.84
N ALA A 161 18.41 -2.33 -24.51
CA ALA A 161 17.40 -3.12 -23.82
C ALA A 161 15.96 -2.70 -24.14
N LYS A 162 15.71 -1.40 -24.28
CA LYS A 162 14.40 -0.92 -24.74
C LYS A 162 14.10 -1.37 -26.17
N GLU A 163 15.09 -1.33 -27.06
CA GLU A 163 14.94 -1.75 -28.47
C GLU A 163 14.64 -3.25 -28.61
N LEU A 164 15.14 -4.08 -27.70
CA LEU A 164 14.88 -5.53 -27.65
C LEU A 164 13.72 -5.93 -26.74
N GLY A 165 13.08 -4.97 -26.04
CA GLY A 165 12.09 -5.26 -25.01
C GLY A 165 12.65 -6.13 -23.85
N GLY A 166 13.95 -6.04 -23.61
CA GLY A 166 14.70 -6.88 -22.67
C GLY A 166 14.97 -6.22 -21.32
N THR A 167 15.47 -7.01 -20.38
CA THR A 167 15.90 -6.56 -19.05
C THR A 167 17.39 -6.25 -19.05
N TYR A 168 17.76 -5.03 -18.65
CA TYR A 168 19.15 -4.58 -18.59
C TYR A 168 19.80 -4.87 -17.23
N LEU A 169 21.03 -5.40 -17.25
CA LEU A 169 21.84 -5.70 -16.06
C LEU A 169 23.29 -5.26 -16.27
N GLU A 170 23.88 -4.56 -15.29
CA GLU A 170 25.32 -4.29 -15.24
C GLU A 170 26.00 -5.13 -14.16
N LEU A 171 27.07 -5.83 -14.54
CA LEU A 171 27.92 -6.61 -13.65
C LEU A 171 29.34 -6.06 -13.70
N GLN A 172 29.70 -5.25 -12.69
CA GLN A 172 31.02 -4.60 -12.62
C GLN A 172 32.17 -5.61 -12.52
N THR A 173 31.92 -6.76 -11.89
CA THR A 173 32.85 -7.89 -11.80
C THR A 173 32.08 -9.21 -11.87
N LEU A 174 32.68 -10.25 -12.47
CA LEU A 174 32.14 -11.61 -12.47
C LEU A 174 32.48 -12.34 -11.16
N ASN A 175 32.19 -11.69 -10.03
CA ASN A 175 32.32 -12.32 -8.72
C ASN A 175 31.05 -13.12 -8.40
N ASP A 176 31.19 -14.14 -7.54
CA ASP A 176 30.07 -15.05 -7.27
C ASP A 176 28.89 -14.34 -6.61
N PHE A 177 29.17 -13.35 -5.75
CA PHE A 177 28.13 -12.64 -5.02
C PHE A 177 27.19 -11.87 -5.96
N TYR A 178 27.72 -11.06 -6.89
CA TYR A 178 26.92 -10.28 -7.83
C TYR A 178 26.31 -11.16 -8.92
N VAL A 179 27.03 -12.17 -9.40
CA VAL A 179 26.50 -13.10 -10.41
C VAL A 179 25.32 -13.90 -9.84
N GLN A 180 25.41 -14.42 -8.61
CA GLN A 180 24.28 -15.15 -8.01
C GLN A 180 23.12 -14.22 -7.65
N LYS A 181 23.40 -13.06 -7.02
CA LYS A 181 22.35 -12.18 -6.51
C LYS A 181 21.63 -11.38 -7.59
N CYS A 182 22.37 -10.80 -8.54
CA CYS A 182 21.81 -9.90 -9.55
C CYS A 182 21.43 -10.65 -10.83
N PHE A 183 22.39 -11.37 -11.43
CA PHE A 183 22.13 -12.12 -12.66
C PHE A 183 21.31 -13.38 -12.39
N GLY A 184 21.67 -14.14 -11.36
CA GLY A 184 20.96 -15.36 -10.97
C GLY A 184 19.50 -15.09 -10.63
N GLY A 185 19.22 -14.10 -9.78
CA GLY A 185 17.83 -13.74 -9.44
C GLY A 185 16.94 -13.40 -10.64
N VAL A 186 17.46 -12.62 -11.62
CA VAL A 186 16.71 -12.28 -12.84
C VAL A 186 16.57 -13.48 -13.76
N LEU A 187 17.64 -14.26 -13.94
CA LEU A 187 17.61 -15.44 -14.79
C LEU A 187 16.64 -16.49 -14.23
N GLU A 188 16.69 -16.76 -12.92
CA GLU A 188 15.80 -17.69 -12.22
C GLU A 188 14.33 -17.30 -12.36
N TYR A 189 14.02 -16.00 -12.24
CA TYR A 189 12.68 -15.48 -12.47
C TYR A 189 12.16 -15.86 -13.86
N PHE A 190 12.94 -15.61 -14.92
CA PHE A 190 12.54 -15.96 -16.29
C PHE A 190 12.48 -17.47 -16.52
N MET A 191 13.38 -18.26 -15.92
CA MET A 191 13.32 -19.72 -15.99
C MET A 191 12.02 -20.27 -15.39
N ILE A 192 11.59 -19.74 -14.24
CA ILE A 192 10.32 -20.12 -13.59
C ILE A 192 9.12 -19.72 -14.45
N GLN A 193 9.15 -18.52 -15.03
CA GLN A 193 8.10 -18.03 -15.93
C GLN A 193 7.94 -18.95 -17.16
N SER A 194 9.04 -19.33 -17.81
CA SER A 194 9.03 -20.23 -18.97
C SER A 194 8.54 -21.63 -18.62
N LEU A 195 8.89 -22.16 -17.45
CA LEU A 195 8.37 -23.44 -16.96
C LEU A 195 6.86 -23.40 -16.72
N ASN A 196 6.35 -22.31 -16.14
CA ASN A 196 4.92 -22.12 -15.93
C ASN A 196 4.15 -22.04 -17.26
N GLN A 197 4.68 -21.33 -18.25
CA GLN A 197 4.07 -21.23 -19.58
C GLN A 197 4.02 -22.59 -20.28
N LYS A 198 5.12 -23.36 -20.27
CA LYS A 198 5.16 -24.72 -20.81
C LYS A 198 4.20 -25.68 -20.11
N SER A 199 4.01 -25.53 -18.79
CA SER A 199 3.04 -26.35 -18.03
C SER A 199 1.60 -26.05 -18.45
N SER A 200 1.27 -24.77 -18.68
CA SER A 200 -0.03 -24.30 -19.14
C SER A 200 -0.33 -24.76 -20.58
N GLU A 201 0.65 -24.67 -21.49
CA GLU A 201 0.51 -25.17 -22.86
C GLU A 201 0.38 -26.67 -22.94
N LYS A 202 1.13 -27.43 -22.11
CA LYS A 202 0.94 -28.87 -21.98
C LYS A 202 -0.46 -29.21 -21.47
N MET A 203 -1.00 -28.47 -20.51
CA MET A 203 -2.40 -28.60 -20.09
C MET A 203 -3.39 -28.33 -21.24
N LYS A 204 -3.14 -27.30 -22.05
CA LYS A 204 -3.98 -26.97 -23.22
C LYS A 204 -3.90 -28.03 -24.32
N LYS A 205 -2.71 -28.58 -24.62
CA LYS A 205 -2.52 -29.67 -25.59
C LYS A 205 -3.10 -31.00 -25.09
N ARG A 206 -2.99 -31.30 -23.79
CA ARG A 206 -3.59 -32.48 -23.17
C ARG A 206 -5.13 -32.43 -23.20
N LYS A 207 -5.73 -31.23 -23.11
CA LYS A 207 -7.16 -31.00 -23.36
C LYS A 207 -7.59 -31.22 -24.82
N LYS A 208 -6.69 -31.06 -25.80
CA LYS A 208 -6.96 -31.32 -27.23
C LYS A 208 -6.77 -32.80 -27.65
N ILE A 209 -5.97 -33.57 -26.91
CA ILE A 209 -5.63 -34.98 -27.25
C ILE A 209 -6.46 -36.00 -26.43
N GLN A 210 -7.17 -35.59 -25.38
CA GLN A 210 -8.12 -36.46 -24.66
C GLN A 210 -9.47 -36.58 -25.38
N LYS A 211 -9.48 -37.32 -26.49
CA LYS A 211 -10.63 -38.08 -27.01
C LYS A 211 -10.16 -39.52 -27.30
N CYS A 212 -9.84 -40.26 -26.25
CA CYS A 212 -9.82 -41.72 -26.14
C CYS A 212 -9.75 -42.08 -24.64
N PRO A 213 -10.36 -43.20 -24.19
CA PRO A 213 -10.84 -43.35 -22.83
C PRO A 213 -9.71 -43.82 -21.89
N GLY A 214 -8.94 -42.88 -21.36
CA GLY A 214 -8.23 -43.05 -20.10
C GLY A 214 -9.00 -42.26 -19.05
N VAL A 215 -9.33 -42.90 -17.92
CA VAL A 215 -10.08 -42.29 -16.81
C VAL A 215 -9.47 -40.91 -16.51
N GLN A 216 -10.21 -39.85 -16.85
CA GLN A 216 -9.82 -38.49 -16.51
C GLN A 216 -9.84 -38.40 -14.99
N PRO A 217 -8.78 -37.89 -14.34
CA PRO A 217 -8.87 -37.54 -12.93
C PRO A 217 -10.06 -36.60 -12.78
N PRO A 218 -10.93 -36.82 -11.78
CA PRO A 218 -12.18 -36.08 -11.65
C PRO A 218 -11.90 -34.58 -11.80
N GLN A 219 -12.61 -33.94 -12.72
CA GLN A 219 -12.54 -32.49 -12.87
C GLN A 219 -13.18 -31.88 -11.64
N LEU A 220 -12.31 -31.57 -10.71
CA LEU A 220 -12.62 -30.91 -9.46
C LEU A 220 -12.90 -29.43 -9.78
N GLU A 221 -14.18 -29.04 -9.67
CA GLU A 221 -14.62 -27.63 -9.77
C GLU A 221 -13.98 -26.76 -8.69
N GLN A 222 -13.27 -25.70 -9.07
CA GLN A 222 -12.63 -24.82 -8.09
C GLN A 222 -13.64 -24.32 -7.06
N PRO A 223 -13.26 -24.24 -5.76
CA PRO A 223 -14.16 -23.77 -4.72
C PRO A 223 -14.66 -22.36 -5.05
N GLY A 224 -15.98 -22.17 -4.88
CA GLY A 224 -16.64 -20.90 -5.17
C GLY A 224 -16.02 -19.76 -4.36
N LYS A 225 -15.78 -18.61 -5.01
CA LYS A 225 -15.24 -17.43 -4.32
C LYS A 225 -16.30 -16.86 -3.39
N MET A 226 -15.94 -16.68 -2.13
CA MET A 226 -16.82 -16.05 -1.14
C MET A 226 -17.10 -14.57 -1.51
N PRO A 227 -18.30 -14.03 -1.20
CA PRO A 227 -18.65 -12.64 -1.50
C PRO A 227 -17.64 -11.64 -0.91
N ILE A 228 -17.44 -10.53 -1.61
CA ILE A 228 -16.56 -9.45 -1.15
C ILE A 228 -17.27 -8.70 -0.04
N LEU A 229 -16.61 -8.58 1.11
CA LEU A 229 -17.10 -7.73 2.20
C LEU A 229 -16.86 -6.27 1.85
N LEU A 230 -17.93 -5.49 1.87
CA LEU A 230 -17.87 -4.04 1.71
C LEU A 230 -18.18 -3.42 3.08
N PRO A 231 -17.20 -2.77 3.72
CA PRO A 231 -17.44 -2.01 4.94
C PRO A 231 -18.50 -0.95 4.69
N GLU A 232 -19.32 -0.68 5.70
CA GLU A 232 -20.30 0.40 5.66
C GLU A 232 -19.65 1.75 5.31
N PRO A 233 -20.41 2.66 4.66
CA PRO A 233 -19.93 4.01 4.40
C PRO A 233 -19.57 4.73 5.70
N SER A 234 -18.62 5.65 5.62
CA SER A 234 -18.21 6.43 6.77
C SER A 234 -19.34 7.32 7.28
N ARG A 235 -19.53 7.32 8.60
CA ARG A 235 -20.38 8.28 9.31
C ARG A 235 -19.60 9.45 9.92
N PHE A 236 -18.30 9.59 9.64
CA PHE A 236 -17.42 10.58 10.29
C PHE A 236 -17.98 12.00 10.32
N ALA A 237 -18.36 12.55 9.17
CA ALA A 237 -18.92 13.89 9.08
C ALA A 237 -20.28 14.00 9.77
N ALA A 238 -21.12 12.97 9.68
CA ALA A 238 -22.45 12.96 10.29
C ALA A 238 -22.35 12.91 11.83
N ASP A 239 -21.45 12.08 12.35
CA ASP A 239 -21.24 11.90 13.78
C ASP A 239 -20.66 13.17 14.44
N LEU A 240 -19.73 13.86 13.76
CA LEU A 240 -19.26 15.17 14.20
C LEU A 240 -20.40 16.20 14.15
N ARG A 241 -21.16 16.30 13.05
CA ARG A 241 -22.33 17.20 12.95
C ARG A 241 -23.35 16.96 14.07
N GLY A 242 -23.51 15.71 14.50
CA GLY A 242 -24.40 15.33 15.61
C GLY A 242 -24.08 16.04 16.93
N LEU A 243 -22.81 16.41 17.17
CA LEU A 243 -22.40 17.15 18.37
C LEU A 243 -23.08 18.52 18.50
N LEU A 244 -23.40 19.18 17.38
CA LEU A 244 -24.06 20.49 17.38
C LEU A 244 -25.57 20.40 17.71
N LEU A 245 -26.22 19.30 17.31
CA LEU A 245 -27.67 19.15 17.38
C LEU A 245 -28.16 18.65 18.76
N GLY A 246 -27.31 17.94 19.51
CA GLY A 246 -27.70 17.21 20.71
C GLY A 246 -27.38 17.89 22.05
N GLY A 247 -26.80 19.10 22.06
CA GLY A 247 -26.38 19.77 23.30
C GLY A 247 -25.36 18.96 24.09
N CYS A 248 -24.21 18.61 23.49
CA CYS A 248 -23.18 17.82 24.18
C CYS A 248 -22.73 18.54 25.47
N PRO A 249 -22.68 17.84 26.62
CA PRO A 249 -22.12 18.40 27.85
C PRO A 249 -20.61 18.66 27.73
N CYS A 250 -19.99 18.12 26.68
CA CYS A 250 -18.59 18.32 26.34
C CYS A 250 -18.29 19.63 25.59
N SER A 251 -19.28 20.52 25.41
CA SER A 251 -19.05 21.81 24.76
C SER A 251 -18.24 22.75 25.66
N ASP A 252 -17.12 23.25 25.14
CA ASP A 252 -16.14 24.06 25.87
C ASP A 252 -16.11 25.53 25.40
N VAL A 253 -16.92 25.86 24.37
CA VAL A 253 -17.15 27.22 23.90
C VAL A 253 -18.60 27.43 23.47
N ALA A 254 -19.13 28.63 23.70
CA ALA A 254 -20.44 29.04 23.19
C ALA A 254 -20.34 30.35 22.41
N PHE A 255 -21.01 30.41 21.27
CA PHE A 255 -21.18 31.63 20.49
C PHE A 255 -22.49 32.33 20.84
N LEU A 256 -22.43 33.65 20.92
CA LEU A 256 -23.49 34.52 21.39
C LEU A 256 -23.60 35.74 20.46
N PRO A 257 -24.81 36.19 20.08
CA PRO A 257 -25.01 37.53 19.54
C PRO A 257 -24.81 38.58 20.64
N GLU A 258 -24.58 39.84 20.25
CA GLU A 258 -24.47 40.97 21.19
C GLU A 258 -25.75 41.15 22.04
N ASP A 259 -26.91 40.78 21.51
CA ASP A 259 -28.21 40.86 22.18
C ASP A 259 -28.53 39.65 23.09
N LEU A 260 -27.62 38.66 23.17
CA LEU A 260 -27.75 37.43 23.95
C LEU A 260 -29.00 36.58 23.61
N SER A 261 -29.61 36.78 22.43
CA SER A 261 -30.86 36.12 22.03
C SER A 261 -30.74 34.62 21.74
N MET A 262 -29.57 34.15 21.29
CA MET A 262 -29.33 32.75 20.90
C MET A 262 -27.93 32.28 21.33
N VAL A 263 -27.85 31.16 22.06
CA VAL A 263 -26.57 30.56 22.46
C VAL A 263 -26.29 29.33 21.61
N VAL A 264 -25.18 29.30 20.87
CA VAL A 264 -24.78 28.15 20.05
C VAL A 264 -23.54 27.48 20.66
N PRO A 265 -23.68 26.31 21.31
CA PRO A 265 -22.55 25.58 21.85
C PRO A 265 -21.69 24.96 20.74
N ALA A 266 -20.38 24.90 20.98
CA ALA A 266 -19.40 24.34 20.07
C ALA A 266 -18.17 23.78 20.83
N HIS A 267 -17.20 23.27 20.08
CA HIS A 267 -16.03 22.54 20.57
C HIS A 267 -14.75 23.17 20.01
N ARG A 268 -13.87 23.68 20.86
CA ARG A 268 -12.62 24.36 20.46
C ARG A 268 -11.74 23.45 19.61
N VAL A 269 -11.63 22.16 19.96
CA VAL A 269 -10.81 21.21 19.19
C VAL A 269 -11.26 21.09 17.73
N ILE A 270 -12.57 21.07 17.47
CA ILE A 270 -13.11 20.98 16.11
C ILE A 270 -12.87 22.29 15.35
N LEU A 271 -13.15 23.42 15.99
CA LEU A 271 -12.93 24.75 15.40
C LEU A 271 -11.46 25.02 15.08
N CYS A 272 -10.55 24.77 16.02
CA CYS A 272 -9.10 24.92 15.83
C CYS A 272 -8.56 23.95 14.77
N SER A 273 -9.16 22.77 14.63
CA SER A 273 -8.79 21.87 13.54
C SER A 273 -9.21 22.41 12.17
N ALA A 274 -10.34 23.11 12.09
CA ALA A 274 -10.84 23.66 10.85
C ALA A 274 -10.17 24.99 10.45
N SER A 275 -9.68 25.77 11.41
CA SER A 275 -9.05 27.06 11.13
C SER A 275 -8.01 27.50 12.17
N PRO A 276 -6.84 27.98 11.72
CA PRO A 276 -5.85 28.65 12.57
C PRO A 276 -6.38 29.92 13.24
N LEU A 277 -7.40 30.57 12.68
CA LEU A 277 -8.04 31.74 13.28
C LEU A 277 -8.61 31.39 14.66
N PHE A 278 -9.25 30.22 14.80
CA PHE A 278 -9.79 29.78 16.08
C PHE A 278 -8.69 29.41 17.08
N THR A 279 -7.58 28.84 16.60
CA THR A 279 -6.38 28.59 17.42
C THR A 279 -5.85 29.90 18.03
N LEU A 280 -5.76 30.96 17.22
CA LEU A 280 -5.39 32.31 17.68
C LEU A 280 -6.43 32.91 18.62
N LEU A 281 -7.72 32.85 18.25
CA LEU A 281 -8.84 33.40 19.01
C LEU A 281 -8.88 32.83 20.44
N PHE A 282 -8.60 31.53 20.57
CA PHE A 282 -8.63 30.82 21.84
C PHE A 282 -7.28 30.76 22.56
N GLY A 283 -6.25 31.45 22.07
CA GLY A 283 -4.92 31.48 22.68
C GLY A 283 -4.24 30.11 22.76
N VAL A 284 -4.57 29.20 21.84
CA VAL A 284 -4.03 27.83 21.81
C VAL A 284 -2.63 27.90 21.21
N ARG A 285 -1.59 27.78 22.04
CA ARG A 285 -0.19 27.91 21.59
C ARG A 285 0.24 26.68 20.79
N SER A 286 0.41 26.83 19.48
CA SER A 286 1.18 25.90 18.63
C SER A 286 2.64 26.36 18.57
N PRO A 287 3.65 25.49 18.74
CA PRO A 287 5.07 25.88 18.71
C PRO A 287 5.59 26.34 17.33
N GLN A 288 4.77 26.35 16.27
CA GLN A 288 5.25 26.49 14.88
C GLN A 288 4.61 27.59 14.02
N ASP A 289 3.66 28.38 14.52
CA ASP A 289 2.95 29.32 13.63
C ASP A 289 3.45 30.78 13.73
N PRO A 290 3.88 31.39 12.61
CA PRO A 290 4.06 32.83 12.53
C PRO A 290 2.69 33.52 12.64
N THR A 291 2.53 34.35 13.66
CA THR A 291 1.31 35.14 13.87
C THR A 291 1.11 36.12 12.71
N GLU A 292 0.24 35.82 11.76
CA GLU A 292 -0.17 36.79 10.75
C GLU A 292 -1.08 37.85 11.42
N GLU A 293 -0.56 39.07 11.59
CA GLU A 293 -1.31 40.20 12.18
C GLU A 293 -2.67 40.45 11.48
N ALA A 294 -2.78 40.11 10.20
CA ALA A 294 -4.02 40.22 9.42
C ALA A 294 -5.12 39.30 9.95
N MET A 295 -4.81 38.05 10.31
CA MET A 295 -5.78 37.11 10.89
C MET A 295 -6.23 37.55 12.28
N VAL A 296 -5.31 38.08 13.10
CA VAL A 296 -5.64 38.62 14.43
C VAL A 296 -6.60 39.81 14.32
N ARG A 297 -6.34 40.73 13.38
CA ARG A 297 -7.24 41.86 13.10
C ARG A 297 -8.60 41.39 12.57
N ALA A 298 -8.64 40.39 11.69
CA ALA A 298 -9.90 39.84 11.17
C ALA A 298 -10.73 39.15 12.28
N ALA A 299 -10.09 38.35 13.13
CA ALA A 299 -10.73 37.69 14.27
C ALA A 299 -11.33 38.72 15.25
N GLY A 300 -10.57 39.75 15.62
CA GLY A 300 -11.04 40.79 16.54
C GLY A 300 -12.15 41.68 15.99
N ARG A 301 -12.33 41.75 14.66
CA ARG A 301 -13.46 42.45 14.02
C ARG A 301 -14.76 41.64 14.08
N LEU A 302 -14.69 40.32 14.01
CA LEU A 302 -15.86 39.45 13.97
C LEU A 302 -16.25 38.91 15.35
N PHE A 303 -15.26 38.64 16.20
CA PHE A 303 -15.43 37.97 17.47
C PHE A 303 -14.86 38.79 18.64
N MET A 304 -15.50 38.66 19.80
CA MET A 304 -14.96 39.11 21.09
C MET A 304 -15.03 37.93 22.07
N VAL A 305 -13.88 37.55 22.65
CA VAL A 305 -13.83 36.48 23.66
C VAL A 305 -14.06 37.09 25.03
N GLN A 306 -15.05 36.56 25.75
CA GLN A 306 -15.29 36.86 27.15
C GLN A 306 -14.89 35.64 28.00
N PRO A 307 -14.02 35.82 29.01
CA PRO A 307 -13.77 34.77 29.99
C PRO A 307 -15.06 34.52 30.78
N GLY A 308 -15.42 33.25 30.95
CA GLY A 308 -16.60 32.87 31.71
C GLY A 308 -16.33 33.00 33.20
N ASP A 309 -16.69 34.14 33.78
CA ASP A 309 -16.89 34.26 35.22
C ASP A 309 -18.20 33.56 35.61
N ALA A 310 -18.18 32.84 36.73
CA ALA A 310 -19.36 32.18 37.27
C ALA A 310 -20.44 33.22 37.61
N ILE A 311 -21.56 33.20 36.89
CA ILE A 311 -22.76 33.93 37.30
C ILE A 311 -23.37 33.16 38.48
N PRO A 312 -23.53 33.76 39.68
CA PRO A 312 -24.15 33.07 40.80
C PRO A 312 -25.62 32.77 40.46
N GLY A 313 -25.98 31.49 40.35
CA GLY A 313 -27.38 31.04 40.34
C GLY A 313 -27.94 30.46 39.04
N ASP A 314 -27.16 30.26 37.97
CA ASP A 314 -27.65 29.56 36.77
C ASP A 314 -27.24 28.07 36.77
N HIS A 315 -28.22 27.17 36.84
CA HIS A 315 -28.02 25.72 36.79
C HIS A 315 -27.78 25.19 35.37
N ARG A 316 -27.82 26.04 34.34
CA ARG A 316 -27.32 25.69 33.01
C ARG A 316 -25.80 25.84 33.00
N GLN A 317 -25.07 24.73 33.01
CA GLN A 317 -23.62 24.69 32.82
C GLN A 317 -23.25 25.22 31.43
N LEU A 318 -23.24 26.55 31.28
CA LEU A 318 -22.74 27.21 30.08
C LEU A 318 -21.21 27.03 30.00
N PRO A 319 -20.64 26.87 28.79
CA PRO A 319 -19.21 26.70 28.64
C PRO A 319 -18.39 27.86 29.23
N SER A 320 -17.21 27.55 29.76
CA SER A 320 -16.32 28.53 30.39
C SER A 320 -15.77 29.59 29.44
N THR A 321 -15.83 29.35 28.11
CA THR A 321 -15.41 30.33 27.10
C THR A 321 -16.63 30.82 26.32
N ARG A 322 -16.82 32.15 26.28
CA ARG A 322 -17.92 32.79 25.56
C ARG A 322 -17.36 33.62 24.40
N VAL A 323 -17.95 33.49 23.22
CA VAL A 323 -17.55 34.24 22.02
C VAL A 323 -18.73 35.07 21.54
N VAL A 324 -18.62 36.38 21.67
CA VAL A 324 -19.61 37.32 21.15
C VAL A 324 -19.33 37.58 19.67
N VAL A 325 -20.35 37.38 18.83
CA VAL A 325 -20.32 37.64 17.40
C VAL A 325 -20.84 39.06 17.15
N LYS A 326 -19.97 39.94 16.67
CA LYS A 326 -20.26 41.37 16.51
C LYS A 326 -21.13 41.69 15.29
N ASP A 327 -21.06 40.87 14.26
CA ASP A 327 -21.84 41.07 13.03
C ASP A 327 -23.18 40.33 13.14
N PRO A 328 -24.32 41.05 13.18
CA PRO A 328 -25.64 40.44 13.32
C PRO A 328 -26.04 39.61 12.10
N ILE A 329 -25.63 40.00 10.88
CA ILE A 329 -25.96 39.25 9.65
C ILE A 329 -25.18 37.94 9.65
N PHE A 330 -23.87 37.98 9.94
CA PHE A 330 -23.07 36.78 10.08
C PHE A 330 -23.58 35.88 11.20
N CYS A 331 -23.98 36.45 12.35
CA CYS A 331 -24.53 35.71 13.47
C CYS A 331 -25.83 34.97 13.09
N SER A 332 -26.68 35.56 12.24
CA SER A 332 -27.90 34.91 11.76
C SER A 332 -27.63 33.64 10.94
N CYS A 333 -26.47 33.54 10.28
CA CYS A 333 -26.02 32.38 9.50
C CYS A 333 -25.07 31.45 10.27
N LEU A 334 -24.79 31.73 11.55
CA LEU A 334 -23.74 31.05 12.30
C LEU A 334 -23.97 29.54 12.41
N THR A 335 -25.21 29.11 12.61
CA THR A 335 -25.58 27.69 12.72
C THR A 335 -25.23 26.92 11.44
N ASP A 336 -25.53 27.50 10.27
CA ASP A 336 -25.24 26.90 8.96
C ASP A 336 -23.72 26.80 8.73
N ILE A 337 -22.99 27.86 9.11
CA ILE A 337 -21.53 27.91 9.03
C ILE A 337 -20.89 26.86 9.96
N LEU A 338 -21.38 26.71 11.18
CA LEU A 338 -20.89 25.68 12.11
C LEU A 338 -21.22 24.27 11.59
N HIS A 339 -22.41 24.04 11.04
CA HIS A 339 -22.72 22.76 10.39
C HIS A 339 -21.76 22.44 9.26
N PHE A 340 -21.42 23.43 8.43
CA PHE A 340 -20.42 23.28 7.38
C PHE A 340 -19.02 22.93 7.96
N ILE A 341 -18.56 23.63 8.99
CA ILE A 341 -17.28 23.34 9.67
C ILE A 341 -17.26 21.91 10.22
N TYR A 342 -18.31 21.49 10.91
CA TYR A 342 -18.41 20.15 11.52
C TYR A 342 -18.60 19.02 10.50
N SER A 343 -19.08 19.35 9.30
CA SER A 343 -19.03 18.43 8.17
C SER A 343 -17.61 18.22 7.65
N GLY A 344 -16.62 19.00 8.08
CA GLY A 344 -15.26 18.96 7.55
C GLY A 344 -15.02 19.95 6.40
N ALA A 345 -15.87 20.98 6.30
CA ALA A 345 -15.73 22.10 5.37
C ALA A 345 -15.56 21.71 3.88
N PHE A 346 -16.21 20.63 3.43
CA PHE A 346 -16.07 20.12 2.06
C PHE A 346 -17.26 20.39 1.13
N GLN A 347 -18.45 20.68 1.68
CA GLN A 347 -19.69 20.94 0.91
C GLN A 347 -19.92 22.46 0.73
N TRP A 348 -18.98 23.16 0.09
CA TRP A 348 -19.06 24.62 -0.07
C TRP A 348 -20.33 25.05 -0.83
N GLU A 349 -20.67 24.33 -1.89
CA GLU A 349 -21.83 24.61 -2.74
C GLU A 349 -23.13 24.59 -1.94
N GLN A 350 -23.30 23.60 -1.05
CA GLN A 350 -24.47 23.52 -0.18
C GLN A 350 -24.56 24.71 0.79
N LEU A 351 -23.45 25.10 1.42
CA LEU A 351 -23.43 26.26 2.31
C LEU A 351 -23.79 27.55 1.55
N GLU A 352 -23.31 27.70 0.33
CA GLU A 352 -23.59 28.85 -0.52
C GLU A 352 -25.07 28.94 -0.88
N GLU A 353 -25.71 27.82 -1.20
CA GLU A 353 -27.15 27.73 -1.43
C GLU A 353 -27.94 28.07 -0.15
N ASP A 354 -27.61 27.44 0.98
CA ASP A 354 -28.31 27.62 2.26
C ASP A 354 -28.25 29.10 2.72
N ILE A 355 -27.09 29.77 2.60
CA ILE A 355 -26.94 31.17 2.98
C ILE A 355 -27.72 32.11 2.04
N LYS A 356 -27.68 31.85 0.73
CA LYS A 356 -28.43 32.66 -0.25
C LYS A 356 -29.94 32.53 -0.05
N GLU A 357 -30.42 31.33 0.21
CA GLU A 357 -31.83 31.08 0.50
C GLU A 357 -32.27 31.79 1.79
N LYS A 358 -31.44 31.71 2.84
CA LYS A 358 -31.74 32.29 4.15
C LYS A 358 -31.79 33.82 4.13
N LEU A 359 -30.85 34.47 3.46
CA LEU A 359 -30.74 35.94 3.46
C LEU A 359 -31.59 36.63 2.40
N LYS A 360 -31.93 35.95 1.30
CA LYS A 360 -32.69 36.49 0.16
C LYS A 360 -32.13 37.80 -0.43
N ASP A 361 -30.88 38.12 -0.11
CA ASP A 361 -30.14 39.31 -0.49
C ASP A 361 -28.72 38.87 -0.90
N LEU A 362 -28.42 39.00 -2.19
CA LEU A 362 -27.20 38.47 -2.79
C LEU A 362 -25.95 39.18 -2.26
N GLU A 363 -26.00 40.50 -2.06
CA GLU A 363 -24.84 41.27 -1.58
C GLU A 363 -24.50 40.89 -0.13
N LYS A 364 -25.53 40.74 0.72
CA LYS A 364 -25.32 40.27 2.10
C LYS A 364 -24.81 38.83 2.14
N ALA A 365 -25.33 37.95 1.29
CA ALA A 365 -24.88 36.57 1.21
C ALA A 365 -23.42 36.47 0.78
N GLU A 366 -23.00 37.22 -0.24
CA GLU A 366 -21.60 37.29 -0.66
C GLU A 366 -20.70 37.82 0.46
N HIS A 367 -21.14 38.85 1.19
CA HIS A 367 -20.37 39.40 2.32
C HIS A 367 -20.15 38.38 3.44
N VAL A 368 -21.16 37.56 3.77
CA VAL A 368 -21.01 36.47 4.75
C VAL A 368 -20.08 35.38 4.23
N LEU A 369 -20.22 34.97 2.97
CA LEU A 369 -19.37 33.94 2.36
C LEU A 369 -17.90 34.35 2.30
N GLU A 370 -17.59 35.62 1.99
CA GLU A 370 -16.22 36.14 2.04
C GLU A 370 -15.64 36.08 3.45
N LYS A 371 -16.43 36.38 4.49
CA LYS A 371 -16.00 36.20 5.89
C LYS A 371 -15.69 34.75 6.21
N VAL A 372 -16.50 33.79 5.75
CA VAL A 372 -16.25 32.36 5.93
C VAL A 372 -14.94 31.94 5.24
N LYS A 373 -14.67 32.41 4.01
CA LYS A 373 -13.40 32.15 3.31
C LYS A 373 -12.20 32.68 4.09
N CYS A 374 -12.30 33.90 4.64
CA CYS A 374 -11.26 34.47 5.50
C CYS A 374 -11.06 33.65 6.77
N ILE A 375 -12.14 33.17 7.40
CA ILE A 375 -12.04 32.34 8.61
C ILE A 375 -11.31 31.03 8.30
N LEU A 376 -11.67 30.33 7.22
CA LEU A 376 -11.07 29.03 6.90
C LEU A 376 -9.68 29.12 6.24
N ASN A 377 -9.21 30.34 5.96
CA ASN A 377 -7.98 30.59 5.24
C ASN A 377 -7.92 29.80 3.91
N THR A 378 -9.02 29.81 3.15
CA THR A 378 -9.11 29.15 1.84
C THR A 378 -8.73 30.16 0.76
N PRO A 379 -7.47 30.24 0.29
CA PRO A 379 -7.11 31.16 -0.77
C PRO A 379 -7.75 30.68 -2.08
N GLY A 380 -8.74 31.42 -2.60
CA GLY A 380 -9.05 31.70 -4.01
C GLY A 380 -8.79 30.67 -5.13
N LYS A 381 -8.64 29.37 -4.84
CA LYS A 381 -8.45 28.28 -5.83
C LYS A 381 -9.48 27.19 -5.58
N LEU A 382 -10.75 27.57 -5.63
CA LEU A 382 -11.77 26.64 -6.11
C LEU A 382 -11.92 26.90 -7.61
N SER A 383 -10.99 26.35 -8.39
CA SER A 383 -11.12 26.32 -9.84
C SER A 383 -12.31 25.44 -10.20
N THR A 384 -13.25 26.06 -10.88
CA THR A 384 -14.37 25.51 -11.65
C THR A 384 -14.16 24.05 -12.12
N ALA A 385 -15.19 23.25 -11.83
CA ALA A 385 -15.55 21.95 -12.41
C ALA A 385 -14.67 21.41 -13.56
N LYS A 386 -13.91 20.33 -13.29
CA LYS A 386 -13.85 19.13 -14.18
C LYS A 386 -13.05 17.90 -13.70
N ASP A 387 -12.58 17.82 -12.45
CA ASP A 387 -11.81 16.65 -11.99
C ASP A 387 -12.39 15.93 -10.75
N CYS A 388 -13.67 15.52 -10.81
CA CYS A 388 -14.30 14.75 -9.71
C CYS A 388 -14.18 13.22 -9.82
N ARG A 389 -13.42 12.65 -10.77
CA ARG A 389 -13.33 11.18 -10.91
C ARG A 389 -11.94 10.56 -10.78
N SER A 390 -10.87 11.34 -10.81
CA SER A 390 -9.49 10.82 -10.77
C SER A 390 -8.83 10.85 -9.39
N HIS A 391 -9.43 11.53 -8.40
CA HIS A 391 -8.83 11.73 -7.07
C HIS A 391 -9.23 10.69 -5.99
N GLN A 392 -10.07 9.71 -6.32
CA GLN A 392 -10.51 8.68 -5.36
C GLN A 392 -9.43 7.64 -5.00
N ARG A 393 -8.28 7.60 -5.69
CA ARG A 393 -7.26 6.55 -5.47
C ARG A 393 -6.01 6.97 -4.68
N LYS A 394 -5.88 8.24 -4.23
CA LYS A 394 -4.71 8.74 -3.47
C LYS A 394 -5.02 9.72 -2.33
N ARG A 395 -6.24 9.76 -1.77
CA ARG A 395 -6.48 10.47 -0.49
C ARG A 395 -6.20 9.54 0.68
N VAL A 396 -4.95 9.50 1.11
CA VAL A 396 -4.61 9.13 2.49
C VAL A 396 -5.16 10.24 3.39
N CYS A 397 -6.33 10.00 3.99
CA CYS A 397 -6.59 10.18 5.42
C CYS A 397 -6.01 11.42 6.13
N ASN A 398 -6.18 12.62 5.56
CA ASN A 398 -5.81 13.87 6.24
C ASN A 398 -7.08 14.60 6.70
N THR A 399 -7.67 14.13 7.80
CA THR A 399 -8.62 14.96 8.54
C THR A 399 -7.82 16.05 9.27
N PRO A 400 -8.29 17.31 9.31
CA PRO A 400 -7.59 18.36 10.06
C PRO A 400 -7.49 18.05 11.56
N LEU A 401 -8.43 17.25 12.08
CA LEU A 401 -8.41 16.72 13.44
C LEU A 401 -7.19 15.86 13.76
N ARG A 402 -6.52 15.28 12.76
CA ARG A 402 -5.29 14.49 12.97
C ARG A 402 -4.19 15.29 13.69
N LEU A 403 -4.15 16.61 13.52
CA LEU A 403 -3.20 17.48 14.21
C LEU A 403 -3.37 17.46 15.74
N PHE A 404 -4.57 17.10 16.21
CA PHE A 404 -4.92 16.98 17.63
C PHE A 404 -4.88 15.54 18.14
N PHE A 405 -4.41 14.59 17.33
CA PHE A 405 -4.24 13.21 17.78
C PHE A 405 -3.09 13.11 18.79
N ASN A 406 -3.37 12.53 19.97
CA ASN A 406 -2.38 12.26 21.01
C ASN A 406 -1.52 13.47 21.40
N THR A 407 -2.12 14.67 21.38
CA THR A 407 -1.49 15.92 21.84
C THR A 407 -2.15 16.38 23.14
N PRO A 408 -1.41 16.99 24.08
CA PRO A 408 -2.01 17.62 25.26
C PRO A 408 -2.73 18.94 24.93
N VAL A 409 -2.54 19.49 23.73
CA VAL A 409 -3.18 20.74 23.31
C VAL A 409 -4.69 20.54 23.21
N LEU A 410 -5.46 21.28 24.03
CA LEU A 410 -6.93 21.16 24.17
C LEU A 410 -7.43 19.82 24.74
N ALA A 411 -6.55 18.94 25.19
CA ALA A 411 -6.96 17.67 25.77
C ALA A 411 -7.71 17.87 27.10
N ASP A 412 -8.89 17.27 27.20
CA ASP A 412 -9.78 17.30 28.36
C ASP A 412 -9.91 15.92 29.04
N VAL A 413 -9.25 14.89 28.50
CA VAL A 413 -9.12 13.56 29.09
C VAL A 413 -7.76 12.93 28.76
N ILE A 414 -7.24 12.14 29.69
CA ILE A 414 -5.98 11.42 29.58
C ILE A 414 -6.23 9.95 29.92
N PHE A 415 -5.92 9.07 28.97
CA PHE A 415 -5.99 7.63 29.18
C PHE A 415 -4.68 7.10 29.77
N LYS A 416 -4.77 6.22 30.77
CA LYS A 416 -3.62 5.47 31.30
C LYS A 416 -3.63 4.05 30.75
N VAL A 417 -2.73 3.76 29.81
CA VAL A 417 -2.63 2.46 29.11
C VAL A 417 -1.25 1.87 29.36
N GLN A 418 -1.18 0.72 30.04
CA GLN A 418 0.09 0.03 30.35
C GLN A 418 1.16 0.94 30.98
N GLY A 419 0.75 1.87 31.85
CA GLY A 419 1.64 2.82 32.52
C GLY A 419 2.01 4.07 31.70
N ALA A 420 1.63 4.14 30.43
CA ALA A 420 1.78 5.33 29.60
C ALA A 420 0.51 6.20 29.61
N THR A 421 0.67 7.50 29.38
CA THR A 421 -0.43 8.46 29.25
C THR A 421 -0.72 8.77 27.78
N VAL A 422 -1.99 8.78 27.41
CA VAL A 422 -2.48 9.09 26.05
C VAL A 422 -3.55 10.20 26.16
N PRO A 423 -3.21 11.46 25.91
CA PRO A 423 -4.18 12.56 25.89
C PRO A 423 -5.17 12.44 24.73
N ALA A 424 -6.42 12.84 24.96
CA ALA A 424 -7.50 12.82 23.98
C ALA A 424 -8.56 13.91 24.27
N HIS A 425 -9.59 13.97 23.42
CA HIS A 425 -10.61 15.01 23.43
C HIS A 425 -12.00 14.38 23.49
N ARG A 426 -12.75 14.60 24.57
CA ARG A 426 -14.08 14.02 24.80
C ARG A 426 -15.03 14.26 23.64
N ALA A 427 -15.00 15.46 23.04
CA ALA A 427 -15.81 15.80 21.87
C ALA A 427 -15.65 14.77 20.73
N VAL A 428 -14.42 14.38 20.40
CA VAL A 428 -14.14 13.39 19.36
C VAL A 428 -14.57 12.00 19.81
N LEU A 429 -14.30 11.63 21.06
CA LEU A 429 -14.62 10.30 21.60
C LEU A 429 -16.13 10.04 21.65
N VAL A 430 -16.88 10.99 22.20
CA VAL A 430 -18.35 10.93 22.34
C VAL A 430 -19.02 10.90 20.98
N ALA A 431 -18.52 11.67 20.00
CA ALA A 431 -19.06 11.62 18.64
C ALA A 431 -18.83 10.26 17.97
N ARG A 432 -17.68 9.63 18.20
CA ARG A 432 -17.17 8.55 17.35
C ARG A 432 -17.25 7.16 18.00
N CYS A 433 -17.62 7.08 19.28
CA CYS A 433 -17.71 5.83 20.03
C CYS A 433 -18.85 5.91 21.08
N GLU A 434 -19.89 5.09 20.89
CA GLU A 434 -21.07 5.07 21.77
C GLU A 434 -20.73 4.65 23.21
N VAL A 435 -19.78 3.72 23.39
CA VAL A 435 -19.30 3.31 24.72
C VAL A 435 -18.65 4.50 25.45
N MET A 436 -17.83 5.29 24.75
CA MET A 436 -17.22 6.49 25.32
C MET A 436 -18.24 7.62 25.50
N ALA A 437 -19.25 7.72 24.62
CA ALA A 437 -20.38 8.62 24.80
C ALA A 437 -21.12 8.34 26.11
N ALA A 438 -21.45 7.06 26.37
CA ALA A 438 -22.06 6.62 27.61
C ALA A 438 -21.15 6.88 28.83
N MET A 439 -19.85 6.63 28.70
CA MET A 439 -18.85 6.86 29.75
C MET A 439 -18.75 8.33 30.16
N PHE A 440 -18.73 9.26 29.21
CA PHE A 440 -18.48 10.68 29.48
C PHE A 440 -19.74 11.52 29.65
N ASN A 441 -20.88 11.14 29.05
CA ASN A 441 -22.15 11.85 29.19
C ASN A 441 -23.07 11.23 30.26
N GLY A 442 -22.73 10.05 30.79
CA GLY A 442 -23.50 9.38 31.84
C GLY A 442 -23.10 9.78 33.26
N ASN A 443 -23.67 9.08 34.25
CA ASN A 443 -23.37 9.28 35.67
C ASN A 443 -22.19 8.42 36.17
N TYR A 444 -21.26 8.07 35.28
CA TYR A 444 -20.10 7.25 35.61
C TYR A 444 -19.00 8.10 36.27
N LEU A 445 -18.08 7.46 37.01
CA LEU A 445 -16.97 8.16 37.67
C LEU A 445 -16.07 8.88 36.65
N GLU A 446 -15.92 8.26 35.48
CA GLU A 446 -15.16 8.74 34.34
C GLU A 446 -15.72 10.04 33.76
N ALA A 447 -17.03 10.31 33.93
CA ALA A 447 -17.66 11.55 33.46
C ALA A 447 -17.08 12.80 34.14
N ASN A 448 -16.56 12.67 35.36
CA ASN A 448 -15.90 13.76 36.09
C ASN A 448 -14.38 13.56 36.24
N SER A 449 -13.82 12.45 35.73
CA SER A 449 -12.39 12.18 35.81
C SER A 449 -11.67 12.64 34.55
N VAL A 450 -10.53 13.32 34.76
CA VAL A 450 -9.57 13.63 33.68
C VAL A 450 -8.67 12.43 33.38
N LEU A 451 -8.42 11.54 34.35
CA LEU A 451 -7.57 10.36 34.18
C LEU A 451 -8.40 9.09 34.13
N VAL A 452 -8.40 8.41 32.98
CA VAL A 452 -9.20 7.20 32.74
C VAL A 452 -8.28 6.00 32.48
N PRO A 453 -8.29 4.96 33.33
CA PRO A 453 -7.48 3.77 33.08
C PRO A 453 -8.08 2.91 31.96
N VAL A 454 -7.21 2.32 31.12
CA VAL A 454 -7.60 1.36 30.09
C VAL A 454 -6.96 0.01 30.41
N TYR A 455 -7.78 -1.03 30.50
CA TYR A 455 -7.37 -2.38 30.83
C TYR A 455 -7.54 -3.31 29.63
N GLY A 456 -6.76 -4.40 29.59
CA GLY A 456 -6.91 -5.46 28.58
C GLY A 456 -6.48 -5.10 27.15
N VAL A 457 -6.09 -3.85 26.88
CA VAL A 457 -5.66 -3.37 25.56
C VAL A 457 -4.22 -2.87 25.60
N SER A 458 -3.42 -3.23 24.60
CA SER A 458 -2.05 -2.72 24.48
C SER A 458 -2.03 -1.24 24.11
N LYS A 459 -0.98 -0.52 24.48
CA LYS A 459 -0.81 0.89 24.10
C LYS A 459 -0.91 1.09 22.59
N ASP A 460 -0.24 0.26 21.80
CA ASP A 460 -0.21 0.39 20.34
C ASP A 460 -1.58 0.14 19.71
N THR A 461 -2.32 -0.85 20.21
CA THR A 461 -3.70 -1.13 19.78
C THR A 461 -4.62 0.03 20.13
N PHE A 462 -4.52 0.57 21.34
CA PHE A 462 -5.34 1.70 21.77
C PHE A 462 -5.02 2.98 20.96
N LEU A 463 -3.75 3.24 20.64
CA LEU A 463 -3.36 4.35 19.78
C LEU A 463 -3.90 4.20 18.35
N SER A 464 -3.86 2.99 17.77
CA SER A 464 -4.47 2.73 16.45
C SER A 464 -5.99 2.90 16.47
N PHE A 465 -6.65 2.45 17.53
CA PHE A 465 -8.08 2.67 17.74
C PHE A 465 -8.41 4.16 17.85
N LEU A 466 -7.64 4.90 18.66
CA LEU A 466 -7.81 6.33 18.84
C LEU A 466 -7.54 7.09 17.54
N GLU A 467 -6.48 6.76 16.77
CA GLU A 467 -6.21 7.40 15.48
C GLU A 467 -7.38 7.23 14.51
N TYR A 468 -8.03 6.07 14.50
CA TYR A 468 -9.24 5.84 13.70
C TYR A 468 -10.38 6.79 14.10
N LEU A 469 -10.60 7.04 15.39
CA LEU A 469 -11.64 7.98 15.84
C LEU A 469 -11.39 9.41 15.31
N TYR A 470 -10.12 9.82 15.16
CA TYR A 470 -9.75 11.16 14.66
C TYR A 470 -9.70 11.27 13.13
N THR A 471 -9.42 10.17 12.44
CA THR A 471 -9.07 10.18 11.02
C THR A 471 -9.99 9.35 10.13
N ASP A 472 -10.90 8.60 10.72
CA ASP A 472 -11.77 7.62 10.06
C ASP A 472 -11.01 6.53 9.29
N SER A 473 -9.73 6.37 9.61
CA SER A 473 -8.79 5.63 8.79
C SER A 473 -7.93 4.74 9.66
N CYS A 474 -7.63 3.54 9.16
CA CYS A 474 -6.74 2.62 9.85
C CYS A 474 -5.82 1.92 8.84
N CYS A 475 -4.57 1.75 9.22
CA CYS A 475 -3.55 1.05 8.44
C CYS A 475 -2.82 0.05 9.33
N PRO A 476 -3.42 -1.12 9.65
CA PRO A 476 -2.74 -2.13 10.43
C PRO A 476 -1.45 -2.58 9.72
N ALA A 477 -0.36 -2.73 10.48
CA ALA A 477 0.94 -3.18 9.98
C ALA A 477 1.01 -4.70 9.81
N SER A 478 0.11 -5.46 10.45
CA SER A 478 0.05 -6.92 10.37
C SER A 478 -1.34 -7.48 10.64
N ILE A 479 -1.57 -8.74 10.28
CA ILE A 479 -2.80 -9.48 10.61
C ILE A 479 -3.04 -9.54 12.12
N LEU A 480 -1.98 -9.73 12.92
CA LEU A 480 -2.11 -9.79 14.39
C LEU A 480 -2.50 -8.44 15.00
N GLN A 481 -1.96 -7.34 14.46
CA GLN A 481 -2.37 -6.00 14.88
C GLN A 481 -3.81 -5.73 14.46
N ALA A 482 -4.20 -6.10 13.23
CA ALA A 482 -5.58 -5.97 12.76
C ALA A 482 -6.56 -6.75 13.63
N MET A 483 -6.21 -7.96 14.06
CA MET A 483 -7.02 -8.74 14.99
C MET A 483 -7.11 -8.09 16.37
N SER A 484 -6.01 -7.57 16.91
CA SER A 484 -6.02 -6.86 18.19
C SER A 484 -6.88 -5.60 18.12
N LEU A 485 -6.85 -4.89 16.98
CA LEU A 485 -7.66 -3.71 16.71
C LEU A 485 -9.14 -4.06 16.52
N LEU A 486 -9.46 -5.17 15.86
CA LEU A 486 -10.82 -5.70 15.75
C LEU A 486 -11.41 -5.96 17.13
N ILE A 487 -10.66 -6.63 18.01
CA ILE A 487 -11.08 -6.91 19.39
C ILE A 487 -11.32 -5.61 20.17
N CYS A 488 -10.43 -4.63 20.02
CA CYS A 488 -10.61 -3.32 20.63
C CYS A 488 -11.87 -2.62 20.09
N ALA A 489 -12.09 -2.67 18.78
CA ALA A 489 -13.27 -2.10 18.14
C ALA A 489 -14.58 -2.79 18.56
N GLU A 490 -14.55 -4.08 18.87
CA GLU A 490 -15.68 -4.81 19.48
C GLU A 490 -15.93 -4.36 20.92
N MET A 491 -14.89 -4.30 21.76
CA MET A 491 -15.00 -3.80 23.14
C MET A 491 -15.61 -2.40 23.22
N TYR A 492 -15.26 -1.51 22.28
CA TYR A 492 -15.76 -0.13 22.21
C TYR A 492 -16.95 0.06 21.26
N GLN A 493 -17.50 -1.04 20.71
CA GLN A 493 -18.68 -1.05 19.82
C GLN A 493 -18.55 -0.15 18.57
N VAL A 494 -17.36 -0.07 17.98
CA VAL A 494 -17.10 0.65 16.73
C VAL A 494 -17.19 -0.32 15.55
N VAL A 495 -18.42 -0.66 15.15
CA VAL A 495 -18.75 -1.71 14.16
C VAL A 495 -18.02 -1.52 12.84
N ARG A 496 -17.97 -0.30 12.30
CA ARG A 496 -17.28 -0.04 11.03
C ARG A 496 -15.78 -0.35 11.10
N LEU A 497 -15.12 -0.07 12.22
CA LEU A 497 -13.71 -0.41 12.40
C LEU A 497 -13.50 -1.93 12.46
N GLN A 498 -14.43 -2.67 13.07
CA GLN A 498 -14.42 -4.15 13.04
C GLN A 498 -14.41 -4.64 11.59
N HIS A 499 -15.38 -4.21 10.77
CA HIS A 499 -15.46 -4.59 9.35
C HIS A 499 -14.22 -4.20 8.53
N VAL A 500 -13.62 -3.04 8.81
CA VAL A 500 -12.36 -2.64 8.14
C VAL A 500 -11.21 -3.57 8.52
N CYS A 501 -11.11 -3.97 9.79
CA CYS A 501 -10.10 -4.93 10.25
C CYS A 501 -10.33 -6.32 9.64
N GLU A 502 -11.58 -6.81 9.60
CA GLU A 502 -11.95 -8.07 8.96
C GLU A 502 -11.53 -8.09 7.49
N LEU A 503 -11.90 -7.04 6.73
CA LEU A 503 -11.55 -6.90 5.33
C LEU A 503 -10.02 -6.91 5.13
N TYR A 504 -9.27 -6.21 5.99
CA TYR A 504 -7.82 -6.22 5.94
C TYR A 504 -7.26 -7.64 6.13
N ILE A 505 -7.70 -8.35 7.17
CA ILE A 505 -7.24 -9.71 7.49
C ILE A 505 -7.52 -10.65 6.33
N ILE A 506 -8.75 -10.63 5.82
CA ILE A 506 -9.20 -11.42 4.67
C ILE A 506 -8.33 -11.11 3.45
N THR A 507 -8.13 -9.83 3.14
CA THR A 507 -7.35 -9.41 1.97
C THR A 507 -5.90 -9.85 2.07
N GLN A 508 -5.27 -9.76 3.25
CA GLN A 508 -3.89 -10.22 3.44
C GLN A 508 -3.79 -11.75 3.29
N LEU A 509 -4.68 -12.51 3.93
CA LEU A 509 -4.70 -13.97 3.83
C LEU A 509 -5.00 -14.47 2.40
N GLN A 510 -5.89 -13.80 1.67
CA GLN A 510 -6.19 -14.12 0.27
C GLN A 510 -5.02 -13.86 -0.67
N ARG A 511 -4.18 -12.87 -0.35
CA ARG A 511 -3.02 -12.51 -1.17
C ARG A 511 -1.79 -13.39 -0.88
N MET A 512 -1.78 -14.13 0.22
CA MET A 512 -0.68 -15.02 0.58
C MET A 512 -0.57 -16.20 -0.41
N PRO A 513 0.59 -16.40 -1.06
CA PRO A 513 0.84 -17.58 -1.86
C PRO A 513 0.81 -18.87 -1.02
N THR A 514 0.42 -19.99 -1.63
CA THR A 514 0.33 -21.32 -0.97
C THR A 514 1.61 -21.71 -0.22
N ARG A 515 2.79 -21.39 -0.76
CA ARG A 515 4.09 -21.68 -0.12
C ARG A 515 4.25 -20.91 1.19
N GLU A 516 3.92 -19.62 1.16
CA GLU A 516 3.99 -18.74 2.33
C GLU A 516 2.97 -19.16 3.38
N LEU A 517 1.75 -19.51 2.96
CA LEU A 517 0.70 -20.01 3.83
C LEU A 517 1.10 -21.33 4.52
N ALA A 518 1.82 -22.22 3.83
CA ALA A 518 2.35 -23.44 4.42
C ALA A 518 3.48 -23.17 5.43
N SER A 519 4.35 -22.19 5.18
CA SER A 519 5.48 -21.85 6.06
C SER A 519 5.15 -20.83 7.15
N THR A 520 3.98 -20.18 7.12
CA THR A 520 3.63 -19.13 8.08
C THR A 520 3.55 -19.68 9.51
N SER A 521 4.04 -18.89 10.46
CA SER A 521 3.87 -19.10 11.90
C SER A 521 2.55 -18.53 12.43
N LEU A 522 1.76 -17.87 11.58
CA LEU A 522 0.46 -17.33 11.94
C LEU A 522 -0.56 -18.45 12.15
N SER A 523 -1.11 -18.54 13.36
CA SER A 523 -2.14 -19.52 13.68
C SER A 523 -3.52 -19.09 13.21
N ILE A 524 -3.96 -19.61 12.06
CA ILE A 524 -5.30 -19.33 11.49
C ILE A 524 -6.41 -19.89 12.38
N VAL A 525 -6.17 -21.02 13.07
CA VAL A 525 -7.12 -21.58 14.03
C VAL A 525 -7.27 -20.67 15.26
N SER A 526 -6.18 -20.07 15.74
CA SER A 526 -6.24 -19.05 16.79
C SER A 526 -7.02 -17.81 16.33
N LEU A 527 -6.82 -17.35 15.08
CA LEU A 527 -7.61 -16.25 14.53
C LEU A 527 -9.10 -16.57 14.49
N LEU A 528 -9.46 -17.79 14.06
CA LEU A 528 -10.85 -18.26 14.03
C LEU A 528 -11.48 -18.25 15.42
N LYS A 529 -10.78 -18.79 16.42
CA LYS A 529 -11.24 -18.79 17.81
C LYS A 529 -11.47 -17.38 18.34
N LYS A 530 -10.55 -16.46 18.06
CA LYS A 530 -10.69 -15.04 18.44
C LYS A 530 -11.87 -14.38 17.72
N ALA A 531 -12.03 -14.62 16.42
CA ALA A 531 -13.14 -14.07 15.65
C ALA A 531 -14.49 -14.52 16.23
N LYS A 532 -14.64 -15.81 16.55
CA LYS A 532 -15.86 -16.32 17.20
C LYS A 532 -16.08 -15.75 18.59
N PHE A 533 -15.02 -15.69 19.41
CA PHE A 533 -15.12 -15.18 20.78
C PHE A 533 -15.53 -13.70 20.82
N HIS A 534 -15.12 -12.92 19.83
CA HIS A 534 -15.45 -11.50 19.68
C HIS A 534 -16.55 -11.26 18.64
N ASN A 535 -17.47 -12.20 18.46
CA ASN A 535 -18.69 -12.03 17.66
C ASN A 535 -18.49 -11.53 16.22
N SER A 536 -17.33 -11.84 15.63
CA SER A 536 -17.00 -11.53 14.24
C SER A 536 -17.42 -12.71 13.36
N ASP A 537 -18.73 -12.82 13.15
CA ASP A 537 -19.36 -13.91 12.38
C ASP A 537 -18.85 -13.94 10.93
N CYS A 538 -18.63 -12.75 10.37
CA CYS A 538 -18.19 -12.61 9.00
C CYS A 538 -16.78 -13.18 8.79
N LEU A 539 -15.83 -12.77 9.64
CA LEU A 539 -14.46 -13.28 9.58
C LEU A 539 -14.39 -14.75 9.98
N SER A 540 -15.13 -15.19 10.99
CA SER A 540 -15.11 -16.60 11.41
C SER A 540 -15.64 -17.53 10.31
N THR A 541 -16.74 -17.16 9.64
CA THR A 541 -17.27 -17.88 8.47
C THR A 541 -16.24 -17.90 7.34
N TRP A 542 -15.61 -16.75 7.07
CA TRP A 542 -14.59 -16.65 6.04
C TRP A 542 -13.37 -17.53 6.34
N LEU A 543 -12.90 -17.54 7.59
CA LEU A 543 -11.76 -18.35 8.03
C LEU A 543 -12.07 -19.86 7.95
N LEU A 544 -13.27 -20.29 8.30
CA LEU A 544 -13.70 -21.68 8.12
C LEU A 544 -13.67 -22.08 6.64
N HIS A 545 -14.22 -21.25 5.76
CA HIS A 545 -14.18 -21.47 4.33
C HIS A 545 -12.73 -21.48 3.78
N PHE A 546 -11.89 -20.58 4.27
CA PHE A 546 -10.48 -20.48 3.88
C PHE A 546 -9.67 -21.71 4.30
N ILE A 547 -9.90 -22.23 5.52
CA ILE A 547 -9.31 -23.47 6.01
C ILE A 547 -9.79 -24.66 5.16
N ALA A 548 -11.10 -24.74 4.89
CA ALA A 548 -11.68 -25.81 4.09
C ALA A 548 -11.13 -25.81 2.65
N THR A 549 -11.02 -24.63 2.04
CA THR A 549 -10.49 -24.46 0.67
C THR A 549 -9.00 -24.81 0.56
N ASN A 550 -8.25 -24.67 1.65
CA ASN A 550 -6.82 -25.00 1.73
C ASN A 550 -6.56 -26.21 2.64
N TYR A 551 -7.50 -27.16 2.68
CA TYR A 551 -7.51 -28.26 3.65
C TYR A 551 -6.20 -29.06 3.69
N LEU A 552 -5.59 -29.33 2.53
CA LEU A 552 -4.34 -30.10 2.45
C LEU A 552 -3.18 -29.43 3.21
N ILE A 553 -3.16 -28.10 3.30
CA ILE A 553 -2.14 -27.35 4.03
C ILE A 553 -2.46 -27.38 5.51
N PHE A 554 -3.69 -27.01 5.86
CA PHE A 554 -4.08 -26.84 7.26
C PHE A 554 -4.20 -28.15 8.02
N SER A 555 -4.63 -29.24 7.38
CA SER A 555 -4.70 -30.57 8.02
C SER A 555 -3.34 -31.11 8.48
N GLN A 556 -2.24 -30.60 7.91
CA GLN A 556 -0.87 -30.96 8.31
C GLN A 556 -0.33 -30.06 9.44
N LYS A 557 -1.01 -28.95 9.76
CA LYS A 557 -0.60 -28.04 10.84
C LYS A 557 -1.05 -28.60 12.20
N PRO A 558 -0.23 -28.53 13.25
CA PRO A 558 -0.56 -29.09 14.56
C PRO A 558 -1.84 -28.47 15.15
N GLU A 559 -2.01 -27.16 14.94
CA GLU A 559 -3.14 -26.36 15.41
C GLU A 559 -4.50 -26.79 14.84
N PHE A 560 -4.52 -27.59 13.75
CA PHE A 560 -5.76 -28.11 13.19
C PHE A 560 -6.52 -29.01 14.17
N GLN A 561 -5.80 -29.65 15.09
CA GLN A 561 -6.38 -30.46 16.16
C GLN A 561 -7.14 -29.61 17.18
N ASP A 562 -6.85 -28.31 17.25
CA ASP A 562 -7.46 -27.40 18.19
C ASP A 562 -8.82 -26.88 17.72
N LEU A 563 -9.28 -27.25 16.52
CA LEU A 563 -10.63 -26.94 16.03
C LEU A 563 -11.69 -27.63 16.91
N SER A 564 -12.80 -26.94 17.16
CA SER A 564 -13.95 -27.55 17.82
C SER A 564 -14.51 -28.70 16.96
N GLY A 565 -15.22 -29.66 17.57
CA GLY A 565 -15.82 -30.77 16.84
C GLY A 565 -16.77 -30.30 15.73
N GLU A 566 -17.53 -29.24 15.99
CA GLU A 566 -18.44 -28.60 15.03
C GLU A 566 -17.67 -27.93 13.88
N ASP A 567 -16.64 -27.15 14.19
CA ASP A 567 -15.83 -26.46 13.17
C ASP A 567 -15.09 -27.44 12.27
N ARG A 568 -14.55 -28.50 12.87
CA ARG A 568 -13.91 -29.57 12.13
C ARG A 568 -14.89 -30.27 11.20
N ALA A 569 -16.12 -30.53 11.66
CA ALA A 569 -17.16 -31.11 10.81
C ALA A 569 -17.53 -30.18 9.65
N VAL A 570 -17.64 -28.87 9.88
CA VAL A 570 -17.88 -27.87 8.82
C VAL A 570 -16.74 -27.85 7.81
N VAL A 571 -15.49 -27.80 8.29
CA VAL A 571 -14.29 -27.82 7.44
C VAL A 571 -14.23 -29.11 6.63
N GLU A 572 -14.43 -30.27 7.24
CA GLU A 572 -14.41 -31.56 6.55
C GLU A 572 -15.53 -31.71 5.52
N ARG A 573 -16.72 -31.16 5.79
CA ARG A 573 -17.86 -31.16 4.87
C ARG A 573 -17.60 -30.30 3.64
N HIS A 574 -16.94 -29.15 3.79
CA HIS A 574 -16.69 -28.19 2.71
C HIS A 574 -15.25 -28.22 2.20
N ARG A 575 -14.48 -29.24 2.57
CA ARG A 575 -13.05 -29.30 2.27
C ARG A 575 -12.78 -29.38 0.78
N TRP A 576 -11.63 -28.84 0.39
CA TRP A 576 -11.08 -28.92 -0.94
C TRP A 576 -9.68 -29.57 -0.91
N PRO A 577 -9.44 -30.62 -1.72
CA PRO A 577 -10.40 -31.37 -2.54
C PRO A 577 -11.50 -32.09 -1.73
N PRO A 578 -12.70 -32.33 -2.30
CA PRO A 578 -13.78 -33.06 -1.62
C PRO A 578 -13.36 -34.51 -1.30
N LYS A 579 -14.04 -35.17 -0.36
CA LYS A 579 -13.92 -36.63 -0.21
C LYS A 579 -14.41 -37.26 -1.52
N ILE A 580 -13.51 -37.90 -2.25
CA ILE A 580 -13.91 -38.80 -3.33
C ILE A 580 -14.55 -39.97 -2.61
N ASN A 581 -15.88 -40.07 -2.66
CA ASN A 581 -16.58 -41.29 -2.28
C ASN A 581 -16.15 -42.33 -3.33
N LEU A 582 -15.19 -43.17 -2.97
CA LEU A 582 -14.80 -44.35 -3.74
C LEU A 582 -15.88 -45.42 -3.63
#